data_AF-A0A7J5H246-F1
#
_entry.id   AF-A0A7J5H246-F1
#
_cell.length_a   1.000
_cell.length_b   1.000
_cell.length_c   1.000
_cell.angle_alpha   90.00
_cell.angle_beta   90.00
_cell.angle_gamma   90.00
#
_symmetry.space_group_name_H-M   'P 1'
#
loop_
_entity.id
_entity.type
_entity.pdbx_description
1 polymer ?
#
loop_
_entity_poly.entity_id
_entity_poly.type
_entity_poly.pdbx_seq_one_letter_code
_entity_poly.pdbx_strand_id
1 'polypeptide(L)'
;MKKEKIFIFICLVLLSACSPSSLDGIVIEKAADGYKLSIDGRETYIKGVGGTYRLDIAAQSGANAFRTWGGNVEEIKKNLALASEHNMYVMQGIGMTKDSIRYYDDEYKNKMREEVRLLAETFKNDTSLLAWGIGNEIELGNANIAAAWNFVEELAQLIKSIDKRHLVSTVISYNPSALDSVAKYAPSLDYVGINVYGPMGEVQAVVDRSDYKGAFMITEWGPTGWWETASTEWKAPIEQTSEEKRQVYEERYTQYISANPRCLGSFVFLWGQKEERTPTWFSMFVEDKVDSLPLKGEKTPMVEAMQRVWTGKELDETAPVILGMMTVNGKSAIDNVRIKAGASLKAEVAAIDKENDSLTYVWEVLKEATVLGFGGSYEPRPERVGEVVMSDKNVYETAIKVPGEYRLYVYVLDNTGFVSTANIPFQVID
;
A
#
# COMPACT_ATOMS: atom_id res chain seq x y z
N MET A 1 38.71 -70.79 -38.77
CA MET A 1 37.78 -69.72 -39.20
C MET A 1 36.35 -70.07 -38.80
N LYS A 2 35.88 -69.60 -37.64
CA LYS A 2 34.45 -69.51 -37.30
C LYS A 2 34.26 -68.22 -36.51
N LYS A 3 33.38 -67.35 -37.02
CA LYS A 3 33.01 -66.05 -36.46
C LYS A 3 31.96 -66.28 -35.38
N GLU A 4 32.21 -65.85 -34.15
CA GLU A 4 31.17 -65.74 -33.12
C GLU A 4 30.67 -64.30 -33.06
N LYS A 5 29.34 -64.17 -33.13
CA LYS A 5 28.60 -62.92 -33.21
C LYS A 5 28.35 -62.38 -31.80
N ILE A 6 28.77 -61.15 -31.55
CA ILE A 6 28.42 -60.37 -30.35
C ILE A 6 26.96 -59.91 -30.48
N PHE A 7 26.10 -60.30 -29.55
CA PHE A 7 24.75 -59.78 -29.40
C PHE A 7 24.77 -58.60 -28.43
N ILE A 8 24.50 -57.40 -28.92
CA ILE A 8 24.31 -56.19 -28.09
C ILE A 8 22.83 -56.13 -27.71
N PHE A 9 22.55 -56.24 -26.41
CA PHE A 9 21.21 -56.09 -25.85
C PHE A 9 20.97 -54.59 -25.56
N ILE A 10 20.13 -53.94 -26.37
CA ILE A 10 19.73 -52.53 -26.17
C ILE A 10 18.48 -52.55 -25.28
N CYS A 11 18.64 -52.21 -24.00
CA CYS A 11 17.53 -51.89 -23.11
C CYS A 11 16.96 -50.51 -23.49
N LEU A 12 15.82 -50.49 -24.19
CA LEU A 12 15.01 -49.29 -24.34
C LEU A 12 14.32 -49.00 -22.99
N VAL A 13 14.81 -48.01 -22.26
CA VAL A 13 14.10 -47.43 -21.12
C VAL A 13 13.09 -46.43 -21.68
N LEU A 14 11.81 -46.83 -21.74
CA LEU A 14 10.69 -45.93 -21.99
C LEU A 14 10.46 -45.07 -20.73
N LEU A 15 11.10 -43.91 -20.67
CA LEU A 15 10.73 -42.84 -19.74
C LEU A 15 9.42 -42.23 -20.24
N SER A 16 8.29 -42.70 -19.70
CA SER A 16 7.02 -41.97 -19.77
C SER A 16 7.16 -40.68 -18.97
N ALA A 17 7.52 -39.59 -19.65
CA ALA A 17 7.38 -38.25 -19.12
C ALA A 17 5.87 -37.93 -19.03
N CYS A 18 5.27 -38.19 -17.87
CA CYS A 18 4.05 -37.48 -17.49
C CYS A 18 4.45 -36.01 -17.28
N SER A 19 4.29 -35.18 -18.31
CA SER A 19 4.22 -33.74 -18.11
C SER A 19 3.06 -33.48 -17.14
N PRO A 20 3.28 -32.85 -15.98
CA PRO A 20 2.15 -32.35 -15.20
C PRO A 20 1.39 -31.39 -16.13
N SER A 21 0.10 -31.66 -16.30
CA SER A 21 -0.83 -30.71 -16.88
C SER A 21 -0.59 -29.37 -16.20
N SER A 22 -0.05 -28.37 -16.92
CA SER A 22 -0.05 -27.00 -16.40
C SER A 22 -1.51 -26.67 -16.13
N LEU A 23 -1.84 -26.37 -14.88
CA LEU A 23 -3.13 -25.77 -14.57
C LEU A 23 -3.07 -24.38 -15.19
N ASP A 24 -3.64 -24.23 -16.39
CA ASP A 24 -3.77 -22.93 -17.04
C ASP A 24 -4.77 -22.08 -16.24
N GLY A 25 -4.41 -20.83 -15.92
CA GLY A 25 -5.27 -19.88 -15.20
C GLY A 25 -4.80 -19.52 -13.79
N ILE A 26 -5.59 -18.70 -13.11
CA ILE A 26 -5.31 -18.21 -11.76
C ILE A 26 -6.20 -18.97 -10.77
N VAL A 27 -5.59 -19.67 -9.81
CA VAL A 27 -6.31 -20.59 -8.91
C VAL A 27 -5.91 -20.32 -7.46
N ILE A 28 -6.91 -20.31 -6.57
CA ILE A 28 -6.72 -20.38 -5.13
C ILE A 28 -7.03 -21.80 -4.68
N GLU A 29 -6.06 -22.45 -4.04
CA GLU A 29 -6.19 -23.81 -3.53
C GLU A 29 -6.05 -23.81 -2.01
N LYS A 30 -6.78 -24.72 -1.35
CA LYS A 30 -6.56 -24.99 0.06
C LYS A 30 -5.20 -25.68 0.25
N ALA A 31 -4.39 -25.16 1.16
CA ALA A 31 -3.12 -25.77 1.56
C ALA A 31 -3.27 -26.57 2.86
N ALA A 32 -2.19 -27.18 3.33
CA ALA A 32 -2.17 -27.84 4.65
C ALA A 32 -2.55 -26.84 5.75
N ASP A 33 -1.97 -25.64 5.67
CA ASP A 33 -2.31 -24.48 6.48
C ASP A 33 -2.80 -23.36 5.56
N GLY A 34 -4.09 -22.99 5.67
CA GLY A 34 -4.68 -21.88 4.92
C GLY A 34 -4.82 -22.11 3.41
N TYR A 35 -4.32 -21.16 2.61
CA TYR A 35 -4.55 -21.06 1.17
C TYR A 35 -3.29 -20.63 0.41
N LYS A 36 -3.19 -21.04 -0.85
CA LYS A 36 -2.13 -20.61 -1.78
C LYS A 36 -2.73 -20.15 -3.10
N LEU A 37 -2.10 -19.17 -3.73
CA LEU A 37 -2.45 -18.65 -5.05
C LEU A 37 -1.43 -19.15 -6.07
N SER A 38 -1.91 -19.70 -7.19
CA SER A 38 -1.07 -20.10 -8.32
C SER A 38 -1.51 -19.40 -9.59
N ILE A 39 -0.55 -18.96 -10.40
CA ILE A 39 -0.76 -18.36 -11.71
C ILE A 39 -0.11 -19.27 -12.74
N ASP A 40 -0.90 -19.87 -13.61
CA ASP A 40 -0.45 -20.80 -14.65
C ASP A 40 0.45 -21.93 -14.07
N GLY A 41 0.01 -22.50 -12.96
CA GLY A 41 0.71 -23.57 -12.23
C GLY A 41 1.86 -23.12 -11.32
N ARG A 42 2.18 -21.83 -11.26
CA ARG A 42 3.25 -21.28 -10.41
C ARG A 42 2.67 -20.60 -9.17
N GLU A 43 3.00 -21.13 -7.99
CA GLU A 43 2.68 -20.49 -6.71
C GLU A 43 3.27 -19.07 -6.66
N THR A 44 2.42 -18.08 -6.41
CA THR A 44 2.76 -16.66 -6.49
C THR A 44 2.12 -15.91 -5.33
N TYR A 45 2.95 -15.29 -4.49
CA TYR A 45 2.49 -14.36 -3.45
C TYR A 45 2.31 -12.96 -4.03
N ILE A 46 1.22 -12.26 -3.66
CA ILE A 46 0.92 -10.94 -4.21
C ILE A 46 1.61 -9.84 -3.38
N LYS A 47 2.57 -9.18 -4.01
CA LYS A 47 3.41 -8.11 -3.45
C LYS A 47 3.03 -6.81 -4.13
N GLY A 48 1.98 -6.20 -3.60
CA GLY A 48 1.25 -5.14 -4.28
C GLY A 48 1.48 -3.74 -3.73
N VAL A 49 1.26 -2.74 -4.60
CA VAL A 49 1.12 -1.32 -4.25
C VAL A 49 -0.30 -0.81 -4.58
N GLY A 50 -0.83 0.10 -3.77
CA GLY A 50 -2.08 0.80 -4.09
C GLY A 50 -1.84 1.92 -5.12
N GLY A 51 -2.58 1.91 -6.23
CA GLY A 51 -2.46 2.92 -7.29
C GLY A 51 -1.36 2.63 -8.32
N THR A 52 -1.03 3.64 -9.13
CA THR A 52 -0.14 3.51 -10.30
C THR A 52 1.05 4.47 -10.28
N TYR A 53 1.36 5.06 -9.12
CA TYR A 53 2.47 6.01 -8.99
C TYR A 53 3.81 5.25 -8.98
N ARG A 54 4.80 5.72 -9.75
CA ARG A 54 6.17 5.19 -9.79
C ARG A 54 6.27 3.65 -9.79
N LEU A 55 5.55 3.01 -10.72
CA LEU A 55 5.59 1.55 -10.89
C LEU A 55 6.97 1.06 -11.34
N ASP A 56 7.80 1.93 -11.93
CA ASP A 56 9.21 1.70 -12.17
C ASP A 56 9.96 1.35 -10.87
N ILE A 57 9.78 2.15 -9.81
CA ILE A 57 10.39 1.91 -8.51
C ILE A 57 9.74 0.70 -7.83
N ALA A 58 8.42 0.51 -7.98
CA ALA A 58 7.74 -0.64 -7.39
C ALA A 58 8.31 -1.96 -7.92
N ALA A 59 8.45 -2.08 -9.24
CA ALA A 59 9.02 -3.24 -9.89
C ALA A 59 10.50 -3.45 -9.50
N GLN A 60 11.31 -2.38 -9.46
CA GLN A 60 12.70 -2.43 -8.98
C GLN A 60 12.79 -2.90 -7.53
N SER A 61 11.80 -2.55 -6.70
CA SER A 61 11.69 -2.97 -5.30
C SER A 61 11.16 -4.41 -5.14
N GLY A 62 10.84 -5.11 -6.24
CA GLY A 62 10.35 -6.48 -6.21
C GLY A 62 8.84 -6.61 -5.98
N ALA A 63 8.07 -5.52 -6.12
CA ALA A 63 6.62 -5.60 -6.26
C ALA A 63 6.27 -6.38 -7.54
N ASN A 64 5.19 -7.16 -7.50
CA ASN A 64 4.70 -7.91 -8.66
C ASN A 64 3.22 -7.62 -8.94
N ALA A 65 2.60 -6.67 -8.24
CA ALA A 65 1.21 -6.32 -8.46
C ALA A 65 0.88 -4.87 -8.11
N PHE A 66 -0.22 -4.35 -8.64
CA PHE A 66 -0.83 -3.12 -8.15
C PHE A 66 -2.36 -3.19 -8.19
N ARG A 67 -3.01 -2.34 -7.39
CA ARG A 67 -4.48 -2.27 -7.28
C ARG A 67 -5.00 -0.93 -7.80
N THR A 68 -6.13 -0.97 -8.50
CA THR A 68 -6.88 0.23 -8.92
C THR A 68 -8.32 0.17 -8.39
N TRP A 69 -9.00 1.32 -8.32
CA TRP A 69 -10.37 1.40 -7.77
C TRP A 69 -11.47 1.47 -8.83
N GLY A 70 -11.11 1.63 -10.11
CA GLY A 70 -12.05 1.80 -11.21
C GLY A 70 -11.36 2.03 -12.56
N GLY A 71 -12.16 2.33 -13.58
CA GLY A 71 -11.69 2.72 -14.91
C GLY A 71 -12.64 2.22 -16.00
N ASN A 72 -12.81 3.00 -17.07
CA ASN A 72 -13.45 2.52 -18.30
C ASN A 72 -12.50 1.60 -19.10
N VAL A 73 -12.98 1.02 -20.20
CA VAL A 73 -12.19 0.10 -21.04
C VAL A 73 -10.82 0.67 -21.45
N GLU A 74 -10.74 1.93 -21.87
CA GLU A 74 -9.46 2.51 -22.33
C GLU A 74 -8.51 2.80 -21.16
N GLU A 75 -9.04 3.21 -20.01
CA GLU A 75 -8.25 3.39 -18.79
C GLU A 75 -7.70 2.05 -18.28
N ILE A 76 -8.52 0.99 -18.31
CA ILE A 76 -8.08 -0.35 -17.92
C ILE A 76 -7.02 -0.88 -18.89
N LYS A 77 -7.19 -0.70 -20.20
CA LYS A 77 -6.14 -1.05 -21.19
C LYS A 77 -4.82 -0.36 -20.86
N LYS A 78 -4.85 0.92 -20.48
CA LYS A 78 -3.64 1.65 -20.07
C LYS A 78 -3.01 1.05 -18.81
N ASN A 79 -3.82 0.70 -17.80
CA ASN A 79 -3.34 0.04 -16.59
C ASN A 79 -2.69 -1.32 -16.93
N LEU A 80 -3.34 -2.15 -17.75
CA LEU A 80 -2.82 -3.46 -18.13
C LEU A 80 -1.55 -3.36 -19.00
N ALA A 81 -1.44 -2.33 -19.84
CA ALA A 81 -0.21 -2.05 -20.58
C ALA A 81 0.95 -1.68 -19.65
N LEU A 82 0.71 -0.81 -18.65
CA LEU A 82 1.70 -0.48 -17.62
C LEU A 82 2.11 -1.71 -16.80
N ALA A 83 1.16 -2.57 -16.46
CA ALA A 83 1.42 -3.82 -15.77
C ALA A 83 2.31 -4.75 -16.61
N SER A 84 2.01 -4.89 -17.89
CA SER A 84 2.83 -5.68 -18.82
C SER A 84 4.24 -5.13 -18.97
N GLU A 85 4.41 -3.80 -19.03
CA GLU A 85 5.72 -3.14 -19.12
C GLU A 85 6.61 -3.43 -17.90
N HIS A 86 6.00 -3.54 -16.73
CA HIS A 86 6.69 -3.76 -15.45
C HIS A 86 6.66 -5.21 -14.95
N ASN A 87 6.12 -6.15 -15.74
CA ASN A 87 5.91 -7.55 -15.34
C ASN A 87 5.10 -7.69 -14.04
N MET A 88 4.08 -6.84 -13.87
CA MET A 88 3.20 -6.81 -12.72
C MET A 88 1.81 -7.34 -13.06
N TYR A 89 1.09 -7.75 -12.02
CA TYR A 89 -0.30 -8.15 -12.06
C TYR A 89 -1.24 -7.01 -11.58
N VAL A 90 -2.50 -7.02 -12.02
CA VAL A 90 -3.48 -5.98 -11.64
C VAL A 90 -4.68 -6.57 -10.90
N MET A 91 -4.95 -6.03 -9.71
CA MET A 91 -6.28 -6.12 -9.09
C MET A 91 -7.11 -4.92 -9.56
N GLN A 92 -7.96 -5.14 -10.57
CA GLN A 92 -8.73 -4.07 -11.21
C GLN A 92 -10.08 -3.88 -10.51
N GLY A 93 -10.28 -2.69 -9.93
CA GLY A 93 -11.54 -2.32 -9.29
C GLY A 93 -12.67 -2.05 -10.29
N ILE A 94 -13.89 -2.36 -9.88
CA ILE A 94 -15.14 -1.96 -10.54
C ILE A 94 -15.90 -1.10 -9.53
N GLY A 95 -16.12 0.16 -9.86
CA GLY A 95 -16.75 1.12 -8.95
C GLY A 95 -18.20 0.76 -8.66
N MET A 96 -18.55 0.64 -7.38
CA MET A 96 -19.92 0.38 -6.92
C MET A 96 -20.42 1.59 -6.12
N THR A 97 -21.70 1.90 -6.24
CA THR A 97 -22.27 3.08 -5.56
C THR A 97 -22.33 2.91 -4.03
N LYS A 98 -22.12 4.01 -3.31
CA LYS A 98 -22.38 4.12 -1.86
C LYS A 98 -23.83 4.50 -1.55
N ASP A 99 -24.62 4.86 -2.57
CA ASP A 99 -26.04 5.18 -2.41
C ASP A 99 -26.88 3.90 -2.37
N SER A 100 -27.12 3.41 -1.15
CA SER A 100 -27.71 2.09 -0.94
C SER A 100 -29.09 1.88 -1.56
N ILE A 101 -29.88 2.94 -1.80
CA ILE A 101 -31.22 2.77 -2.41
C ILE A 101 -31.13 2.25 -3.85
N ARG A 102 -30.03 2.55 -4.55
CA ARG A 102 -29.82 2.14 -5.95
C ARG A 102 -29.72 0.63 -6.14
N TYR A 103 -29.43 -0.14 -5.09
CA TYR A 103 -29.41 -1.60 -5.18
C TYR A 103 -30.81 -2.23 -5.34
N TYR A 104 -31.88 -1.44 -5.15
CA TYR A 104 -33.25 -1.83 -5.50
C TYR A 104 -33.69 -1.33 -6.88
N ASP A 105 -32.90 -0.47 -7.52
CA ASP A 105 -33.19 0.12 -8.83
C ASP A 105 -32.65 -0.76 -9.96
N ASP A 106 -33.56 -1.26 -10.80
CA ASP A 106 -33.21 -2.11 -11.95
C ASP A 106 -32.48 -1.33 -13.05
N GLU A 107 -32.67 -0.01 -13.17
CA GLU A 107 -31.93 0.80 -14.14
C GLU A 107 -30.43 0.81 -13.80
N TYR A 108 -30.10 1.13 -12.54
CA TYR A 108 -28.73 1.04 -12.04
C TYR A 108 -28.14 -0.37 -12.20
N LYS A 109 -28.87 -1.41 -11.77
CA LYS A 109 -28.36 -2.79 -11.86
C LYS A 109 -28.14 -3.23 -13.31
N ASN A 110 -29.05 -2.89 -14.23
CA ASN A 110 -28.90 -3.23 -15.65
C ASN A 110 -27.69 -2.52 -16.26
N LYS A 111 -27.49 -1.24 -15.96
CA LYS A 111 -26.29 -0.51 -16.40
C LYS A 111 -25.01 -1.18 -15.91
N MET A 112 -24.95 -1.55 -14.63
CA MET A 112 -23.77 -2.23 -14.07
C MET A 112 -23.56 -3.61 -14.67
N ARG A 113 -24.63 -4.38 -14.96
CA ARG A 113 -24.50 -5.67 -15.67
C ARG A 113 -23.92 -5.50 -17.07
N GLU A 114 -24.35 -4.49 -17.82
CA GLU A 114 -23.83 -4.20 -19.16
C GLU A 114 -22.37 -3.78 -19.12
N GLU A 115 -22.00 -2.89 -18.19
CA GLU A 115 -20.63 -2.46 -17.97
C GLU A 115 -19.73 -3.65 -17.60
N VAL A 116 -20.12 -4.44 -16.60
CA VAL A 116 -19.36 -5.62 -16.15
C VAL A 116 -19.25 -6.68 -17.24
N ARG A 117 -20.31 -6.92 -18.02
CA ARG A 117 -20.25 -7.83 -19.18
C ARG A 117 -19.24 -7.36 -20.21
N LEU A 118 -19.23 -6.06 -20.53
CA LEU A 118 -18.27 -5.48 -21.47
C LEU A 118 -16.84 -5.65 -20.97
N LEU A 119 -16.58 -5.37 -19.68
CA LEU A 119 -15.27 -5.54 -19.07
C LEU A 119 -14.80 -7.00 -19.13
N ALA A 120 -15.64 -7.94 -18.68
CA ALA A 120 -15.31 -9.36 -18.67
C ALA A 120 -15.03 -9.89 -20.10
N GLU A 121 -15.86 -9.55 -21.09
CA GLU A 121 -15.64 -9.98 -22.47
C GLU A 121 -14.34 -9.39 -23.06
N THR A 122 -14.04 -8.13 -22.73
CA THR A 122 -12.88 -7.42 -23.27
C THR A 122 -11.56 -7.95 -22.71
N PHE A 123 -11.51 -8.28 -21.43
CA PHE A 123 -10.25 -8.55 -20.71
C PHE A 123 -10.06 -9.99 -20.25
N LYS A 124 -10.99 -10.92 -20.48
CA LYS A 124 -10.90 -12.34 -20.06
C LYS A 124 -9.64 -13.10 -20.45
N ASN A 125 -8.93 -12.64 -21.48
CA ASN A 125 -7.70 -13.28 -21.98
C ASN A 125 -6.42 -12.49 -21.65
N ASP A 126 -6.53 -11.35 -20.96
CA ASP A 126 -5.37 -10.57 -20.56
C ASP A 126 -4.54 -11.37 -19.53
N THR A 127 -3.21 -11.30 -19.60
CA THR A 127 -2.33 -12.04 -18.69
C THR A 127 -1.73 -11.19 -17.58
N SER A 128 -1.90 -9.86 -17.65
CA SER A 128 -1.50 -8.92 -16.61
C SER A 128 -2.64 -8.71 -15.61
N LEU A 129 -3.90 -8.84 -16.04
CA LEU A 129 -5.02 -8.86 -15.11
C LEU A 129 -4.93 -10.10 -14.20
N LEU A 130 -5.17 -9.91 -12.90
CA LEU A 130 -5.21 -10.98 -11.89
C LEU A 130 -6.62 -11.19 -11.38
N ALA A 131 -7.27 -10.10 -11.00
CA ALA A 131 -8.53 -10.17 -10.30
C ALA A 131 -9.41 -8.95 -10.56
N TRP A 132 -10.71 -9.19 -10.56
CA TRP A 132 -11.75 -8.17 -10.49
C TRP A 132 -12.10 -7.86 -9.03
N GLY A 133 -12.04 -6.59 -8.63
CA GLY A 133 -12.52 -6.11 -7.34
C GLY A 133 -13.88 -5.44 -7.47
N ILE A 134 -14.97 -6.16 -7.18
CA ILE A 134 -16.34 -5.62 -7.27
C ILE A 134 -16.61 -4.73 -6.05
N GLY A 135 -16.45 -3.42 -6.26
CA GLY A 135 -16.65 -2.39 -5.24
C GLY A 135 -15.52 -2.26 -4.22
N ASN A 136 -15.60 -1.17 -3.47
CA ASN A 136 -14.73 -0.85 -2.35
C ASN A 136 -15.60 -0.36 -1.18
N GLU A 137 -15.61 -1.13 -0.09
CA GLU A 137 -16.28 -0.83 1.18
C GLU A 137 -17.77 -0.51 1.02
N ILE A 138 -18.49 -1.28 0.20
CA ILE A 138 -19.91 -1.03 -0.11
C ILE A 138 -20.75 -0.93 1.16
N GLU A 139 -20.38 -1.65 2.22
CA GLU A 139 -21.03 -1.65 3.53
C GLU A 139 -20.96 -0.30 4.26
N LEU A 140 -19.99 0.55 3.91
CA LEU A 140 -19.85 1.91 4.43
C LEU A 140 -20.66 2.94 3.62
N GLY A 141 -21.51 2.48 2.69
CA GLY A 141 -22.52 3.31 2.05
C GLY A 141 -23.60 3.79 3.03
N ASN A 142 -24.67 4.38 2.50
CA ASN A 142 -25.78 4.92 3.31
C ASN A 142 -26.40 3.87 4.26
N ALA A 143 -26.37 2.60 3.87
CA ALA A 143 -26.75 1.45 4.68
C ALA A 143 -26.11 0.15 4.18
N ASN A 144 -25.71 -0.72 5.11
CA ASN A 144 -25.29 -2.09 4.84
C ASN A 144 -26.52 -3.01 4.68
N ILE A 145 -26.88 -3.34 3.43
CA ILE A 145 -28.14 -4.03 3.09
C ILE A 145 -27.91 -5.25 2.21
N ALA A 146 -28.78 -6.27 2.35
CA ALA A 146 -28.69 -7.52 1.59
C ALA A 146 -28.79 -7.32 0.06
N ALA A 147 -29.54 -6.31 -0.41
CA ALA A 147 -29.65 -6.01 -1.83
C ALA A 147 -28.29 -5.66 -2.47
N ALA A 148 -27.41 -4.98 -1.73
CA ALA A 148 -26.07 -4.67 -2.20
C ALA A 148 -25.21 -5.93 -2.34
N TRP A 149 -25.18 -6.77 -1.32
CA TRP A 149 -24.39 -8.00 -1.33
C TRP A 149 -24.89 -9.03 -2.34
N ASN A 150 -26.21 -9.19 -2.47
CA ASN A 150 -26.78 -10.05 -3.50
C ASN A 150 -26.41 -9.56 -4.91
N PHE A 151 -26.27 -8.25 -5.10
CA PHE A 151 -25.84 -7.71 -6.38
C PHE A 151 -24.33 -7.89 -6.63
N VAL A 152 -23.50 -7.82 -5.60
CA VAL A 152 -22.08 -8.23 -5.70
C VAL A 152 -21.96 -9.69 -6.13
N GLU A 153 -22.73 -10.58 -5.51
CA GLU A 153 -22.80 -12.00 -5.88
C GLU A 153 -23.25 -12.20 -7.32
N GLU A 154 -24.29 -11.48 -7.74
CA GLU A 154 -24.80 -11.55 -9.10
C GLU A 154 -23.75 -11.12 -10.13
N LEU A 155 -23.05 -10.01 -9.88
CA LEU A 155 -21.97 -9.55 -10.76
C LEU A 155 -20.79 -10.52 -10.77
N ALA A 156 -20.49 -11.17 -9.63
CA ALA A 156 -19.45 -12.18 -9.57
C ALA A 156 -19.77 -13.40 -10.43
N GLN A 157 -21.02 -13.89 -10.36
CA GLN A 157 -21.50 -14.98 -11.24
C GLN A 157 -21.46 -14.56 -12.72
N LEU A 158 -21.85 -13.32 -13.03
CA LEU A 158 -21.79 -12.78 -14.39
C LEU A 158 -20.36 -12.79 -14.93
N ILE A 159 -19.39 -12.24 -14.20
CA ILE A 159 -17.98 -12.23 -14.59
C ILE A 159 -17.52 -13.67 -14.82
N LYS A 160 -17.70 -14.56 -13.84
CA LYS A 160 -17.28 -15.97 -13.94
C LYS A 160 -17.96 -16.75 -15.06
N SER A 161 -19.13 -16.30 -15.54
CA SER A 161 -19.78 -16.93 -16.70
C SER A 161 -19.03 -16.68 -18.01
N ILE A 162 -18.31 -15.56 -18.10
CA ILE A 162 -17.62 -15.04 -19.30
C ILE A 162 -16.11 -15.25 -19.20
N ASP A 163 -15.53 -14.78 -18.10
CA ASP A 163 -14.11 -14.79 -17.78
C ASP A 163 -13.78 -16.03 -16.96
N LYS A 164 -12.97 -16.92 -17.52
CA LYS A 164 -12.56 -18.18 -16.90
C LYS A 164 -11.14 -18.15 -16.35
N ARG A 165 -10.43 -17.02 -16.52
CA ARG A 165 -9.03 -16.88 -16.12
C ARG A 165 -8.88 -16.17 -14.79
N HIS A 166 -9.58 -15.05 -14.61
CA HIS A 166 -9.31 -14.13 -13.50
C HIS A 166 -10.13 -14.46 -12.26
N LEU A 167 -9.57 -14.10 -11.10
CA LEU A 167 -10.27 -14.17 -9.83
C LEU A 167 -11.31 -13.07 -9.73
N VAL A 168 -12.33 -13.30 -8.89
CA VAL A 168 -13.34 -12.31 -8.55
C VAL A 168 -13.38 -12.12 -7.05
N SER A 169 -13.36 -10.87 -6.62
CA SER A 169 -13.34 -10.47 -5.21
C SER A 169 -14.26 -9.27 -4.96
N THR A 170 -14.47 -8.96 -3.68
CA THR A 170 -14.97 -7.66 -3.23
C THR A 170 -14.02 -7.12 -2.17
N VAL A 171 -13.94 -5.79 -2.04
CA VAL A 171 -13.11 -5.15 -1.02
C VAL A 171 -14.00 -4.55 0.06
N ILE A 172 -13.70 -4.86 1.32
CA ILE A 172 -14.41 -4.40 2.51
C ILE A 172 -13.48 -3.63 3.44
N SER A 173 -14.06 -2.84 4.34
CA SER A 173 -13.32 -2.28 5.46
C SER A 173 -12.96 -3.38 6.46
N TYR A 174 -12.04 -3.09 7.38
CA TYR A 174 -11.73 -3.99 8.50
C TYR A 174 -12.92 -4.10 9.48
N ASN A 175 -13.92 -4.91 9.11
CA ASN A 175 -15.23 -4.95 9.74
C ASN A 175 -15.76 -6.40 9.83
N PRO A 176 -15.92 -6.96 11.04
CA PRO A 176 -16.45 -8.31 11.24
C PRO A 176 -17.80 -8.54 10.57
N SER A 177 -18.72 -7.57 10.67
CA SER A 177 -20.06 -7.68 10.06
C SER A 177 -20.01 -7.73 8.53
N ALA A 178 -19.00 -7.13 7.91
CA ALA A 178 -18.82 -7.17 6.46
C ALA A 178 -18.30 -8.55 6.01
N LEU A 179 -17.38 -9.15 6.76
CA LEU A 179 -16.93 -10.53 6.53
C LEU A 179 -18.11 -11.52 6.61
N ASP A 180 -18.97 -11.38 7.62
CA ASP A 180 -20.14 -12.25 7.79
C ASP A 180 -21.17 -12.04 6.66
N SER A 181 -21.36 -10.80 6.21
CA SER A 181 -22.19 -10.50 5.04
C SER A 181 -21.64 -11.15 3.76
N VAL A 182 -20.33 -11.08 3.51
CA VAL A 182 -19.72 -11.75 2.36
C VAL A 182 -19.94 -13.26 2.44
N ALA A 183 -19.68 -13.88 3.59
CA ALA A 183 -19.87 -15.31 3.79
C ALA A 183 -21.32 -15.75 3.52
N LYS A 184 -22.29 -14.91 3.90
CA LYS A 184 -23.72 -15.21 3.76
C LYS A 184 -24.24 -14.99 2.35
N TYR A 185 -23.83 -13.91 1.68
CA TYR A 185 -24.50 -13.43 0.47
C TYR A 185 -23.67 -13.58 -0.81
N ALA A 186 -22.34 -13.68 -0.72
CA ALA A 186 -21.45 -13.67 -1.89
C ALA A 186 -20.51 -14.89 -1.98
N PRO A 187 -21.05 -16.13 -1.99
CA PRO A 187 -20.24 -17.35 -2.04
C PRO A 187 -19.49 -17.56 -3.36
N SER A 188 -19.82 -16.83 -4.43
CA SER A 188 -19.12 -16.94 -5.71
C SER A 188 -17.81 -16.15 -5.76
N LEU A 189 -17.45 -15.39 -4.72
CA LEU A 189 -16.16 -14.72 -4.64
C LEU A 189 -15.03 -15.71 -4.36
N ASP A 190 -13.88 -15.55 -5.04
CA ASP A 190 -12.69 -16.38 -4.82
C ASP A 190 -11.93 -15.98 -3.55
N TYR A 191 -11.88 -14.68 -3.26
CA TYR A 191 -11.26 -14.12 -2.05
C TYR A 191 -11.92 -12.80 -1.65
N VAL A 192 -11.61 -12.32 -0.45
CA VAL A 192 -12.01 -10.99 0.05
C VAL A 192 -10.79 -10.09 0.18
N GLY A 193 -10.92 -8.84 -0.28
CA GLY A 193 -9.98 -7.77 0.06
C GLY A 193 -10.39 -7.07 1.34
N ILE A 194 -9.46 -6.83 2.26
CA ILE A 194 -9.72 -6.12 3.51
C ILE A 194 -8.83 -4.88 3.57
N ASN A 195 -9.42 -3.70 3.67
CA ASN A 195 -8.70 -2.45 3.93
C ASN A 195 -8.51 -2.30 5.44
N VAL A 196 -7.26 -2.26 5.89
CA VAL A 196 -6.88 -2.20 7.31
C VAL A 196 -6.08 -0.93 7.57
N TYR A 197 -6.73 0.05 8.21
CA TYR A 197 -6.08 1.25 8.73
C TYR A 197 -5.98 1.15 10.26
N GLY A 198 -4.81 1.47 10.81
CA GLY A 198 -4.56 1.39 12.25
C GLY A 198 -3.88 0.10 12.69
N PRO A 199 -4.14 -0.39 13.92
CA PRO A 199 -3.51 -1.60 14.45
C PRO A 199 -3.90 -2.85 13.64
N MET A 200 -2.90 -3.67 13.28
CA MET A 200 -3.09 -4.89 12.48
C MET A 200 -3.06 -6.20 13.28
N GLY A 201 -2.72 -6.14 14.59
CA GLY A 201 -2.49 -7.33 15.41
C GLY A 201 -3.67 -8.30 15.54
N GLU A 202 -4.90 -7.79 15.42
CA GLU A 202 -6.12 -8.59 15.57
C GLU A 202 -6.68 -9.13 14.23
N VAL A 203 -6.07 -8.80 13.08
CA VAL A 203 -6.63 -9.13 11.76
C VAL A 203 -6.87 -10.63 11.61
N GLN A 204 -5.89 -11.45 11.98
CA GLN A 204 -6.02 -12.91 11.92
C GLN A 204 -7.21 -13.39 12.78
N ALA A 205 -7.26 -12.95 14.04
CA ALA A 205 -8.28 -13.39 14.97
C ALA A 205 -9.69 -12.93 14.55
N VAL A 206 -9.83 -11.75 13.96
CA VAL A 206 -11.10 -11.27 13.40
C VAL A 206 -11.55 -12.13 12.23
N VAL A 207 -10.67 -12.40 11.27
CA VAL A 207 -10.99 -13.21 10.09
C VAL A 207 -11.32 -14.66 10.49
N ASP A 208 -10.61 -15.23 11.47
CA ASP A 208 -10.84 -16.59 11.95
C ASP A 208 -12.14 -16.74 12.74
N ARG A 209 -12.54 -15.70 13.49
CA ARG A 209 -13.81 -15.68 14.23
C ARG A 209 -15.03 -15.42 13.33
N SER A 210 -14.85 -14.79 12.18
CA SER A 210 -15.94 -14.50 11.24
C SER A 210 -16.50 -15.77 10.58
N ASP A 211 -17.67 -15.65 9.98
CA ASP A 211 -18.27 -16.72 9.18
C ASP A 211 -17.52 -16.95 7.85
N TYR A 212 -16.68 -16.01 7.42
CA TYR A 212 -15.91 -16.12 6.18
C TYR A 212 -14.79 -17.16 6.30
N LYS A 213 -14.81 -18.19 5.44
CA LYS A 213 -13.85 -19.32 5.49
C LYS A 213 -12.79 -19.31 4.39
N GLY A 214 -12.87 -18.42 3.41
CA GLY A 214 -11.95 -18.37 2.27
C GLY A 214 -10.62 -17.67 2.53
N ALA A 215 -9.83 -17.51 1.47
CA ALA A 215 -8.59 -16.75 1.45
C ALA A 215 -8.87 -15.24 1.40
N PHE A 216 -7.91 -14.40 1.81
CA PHE A 216 -8.08 -12.95 1.71
C PHE A 216 -6.78 -12.27 1.24
N MET A 217 -6.88 -11.00 0.87
CA MET A 217 -5.75 -10.10 0.70
C MET A 217 -5.97 -8.86 1.57
N ILE A 218 -4.90 -8.27 2.07
CA ILE A 218 -4.97 -6.95 2.72
C ILE A 218 -4.83 -5.88 1.63
N THR A 219 -5.95 -5.31 1.20
CA THR A 219 -6.04 -4.48 -0.01
C THR A 219 -5.71 -3.02 0.18
N GLU A 220 -5.62 -2.58 1.43
CA GLU A 220 -4.93 -1.37 1.86
C GLU A 220 -4.36 -1.62 3.26
N TRP A 221 -3.09 -1.27 3.45
CA TRP A 221 -2.43 -1.22 4.75
C TRP A 221 -1.28 -0.23 4.68
N GLY A 222 -0.92 0.35 5.81
CA GLY A 222 0.12 1.37 5.87
C GLY A 222 0.81 1.41 7.22
N PRO A 223 1.42 2.55 7.59
CA PRO A 223 2.14 2.70 8.83
C PRO A 223 1.17 3.13 9.95
N THR A 224 1.73 3.51 11.09
CA THR A 224 1.00 3.98 12.28
C THR A 224 0.12 5.19 11.96
N GLY A 225 -1.18 5.09 12.24
CA GLY A 225 -2.14 6.18 12.13
C GLY A 225 -1.86 7.31 13.12
N TRP A 226 -2.18 8.55 12.75
CA TRP A 226 -2.04 9.72 13.65
C TRP A 226 -2.89 9.63 14.92
N TRP A 227 -3.93 8.79 14.91
CA TRP A 227 -4.75 8.49 16.10
C TRP A 227 -4.13 7.42 17.02
N GLU A 228 -3.08 6.71 16.58
CA GLU A 228 -2.36 5.71 17.39
C GLU A 228 -1.15 6.30 18.13
N THR A 229 -0.66 7.45 17.67
CA THR A 229 0.57 8.07 18.20
C THR A 229 0.32 8.92 19.44
N ALA A 230 1.39 9.16 20.21
CA ALA A 230 1.39 10.23 21.21
C ALA A 230 1.10 11.59 20.56
N SER A 231 0.63 12.54 21.37
CA SER A 231 0.40 13.92 20.91
C SER A 231 0.94 14.92 21.93
N THR A 232 1.26 16.12 21.45
CA THR A 232 1.64 17.24 22.32
C THR A 232 0.47 17.70 23.18
N GLU A 233 0.72 18.55 24.17
CA GLU A 233 -0.31 19.19 25.00
C GLU A 233 -1.32 20.02 24.17
N TRP A 234 -0.91 20.52 23.00
CA TRP A 234 -1.80 21.22 22.05
C TRP A 234 -2.37 20.29 20.96
N LYS A 235 -2.32 18.97 21.19
CA LYS A 235 -2.93 17.91 20.36
C LYS A 235 -2.33 17.74 18.97
N ALA A 236 -1.11 18.21 18.74
CA ALA A 236 -0.39 17.88 17.52
C ALA A 236 0.11 16.42 17.60
N PRO A 237 -0.31 15.51 16.70
CA PRO A 237 0.17 14.13 16.71
C PRO A 237 1.69 14.07 16.45
N ILE A 238 2.41 13.27 17.23
CA ILE A 238 3.86 13.13 17.11
C ILE A 238 4.12 12.08 16.03
N GLU A 239 4.69 12.54 14.92
CA GLU A 239 4.96 11.69 13.77
C GLU A 239 6.27 10.91 13.99
N GLN A 240 6.25 9.65 13.58
CA GLN A 240 7.43 8.80 13.55
C GLN A 240 8.47 9.33 12.56
N THR A 241 9.74 9.15 12.87
CA THR A 241 10.83 9.27 11.90
C THR A 241 10.68 8.25 10.77
N SER A 242 11.29 8.51 9.63
CA SER A 242 11.33 7.55 8.51
C SER A 242 11.96 6.20 8.89
N GLU A 243 12.93 6.16 9.81
CA GLU A 243 13.51 4.90 10.32
C GLU A 243 12.48 4.12 11.17
N GLU A 244 11.76 4.79 12.07
CA GLU A 244 10.67 4.15 12.82
C GLU A 244 9.55 3.67 11.87
N LYS A 245 9.23 4.43 10.82
CA LYS A 245 8.27 3.99 9.80
C LYS A 245 8.77 2.77 9.03
N ARG A 246 10.04 2.74 8.62
CA ARG A 246 10.66 1.57 7.97
C ARG A 246 10.45 0.32 8.83
N GLN A 247 10.76 0.40 10.13
CA GLN A 247 10.54 -0.70 11.08
C GLN A 247 9.07 -1.13 11.13
N VAL A 248 8.13 -0.17 11.21
CA VAL A 248 6.68 -0.47 11.24
C VAL A 248 6.22 -1.19 9.97
N TYR A 249 6.65 -0.77 8.78
CA TYR A 249 6.28 -1.43 7.52
C TYR A 249 6.81 -2.87 7.48
N GLU A 250 8.07 -3.10 7.84
CA GLU A 250 8.67 -4.44 7.87
C GLU A 250 8.00 -5.35 8.90
N GLU A 251 7.74 -4.81 10.09
CA GLU A 251 7.09 -5.54 11.18
C GLU A 251 5.67 -5.95 10.80
N ARG A 252 4.85 -5.00 10.32
CA ARG A 252 3.46 -5.26 9.94
C ARG A 252 3.38 -6.28 8.81
N TYR A 253 4.25 -6.18 7.81
CA TYR A 253 4.32 -7.17 6.74
C TYR A 253 4.70 -8.56 7.24
N THR A 254 5.74 -8.64 8.06
CA THR A 254 6.27 -9.92 8.55
C THR A 254 5.26 -10.61 9.48
N GLN A 255 4.69 -9.87 10.43
CA GLN A 255 3.85 -10.45 11.47
C GLN A 255 2.40 -10.70 11.05
N TYR A 256 1.81 -9.82 10.23
CA TYR A 256 0.36 -9.82 10.00
C TYR A 256 -0.05 -10.14 8.57
N ILE A 257 0.86 -10.01 7.60
CA ILE A 257 0.60 -10.29 6.18
C ILE A 257 1.19 -11.64 5.80
N SER A 258 2.52 -11.74 5.76
CA SER A 258 3.23 -12.93 5.27
C SER A 258 3.11 -14.14 6.21
N ALA A 259 3.00 -13.91 7.51
CA ALA A 259 2.80 -14.98 8.49
C ALA A 259 1.36 -15.52 8.55
N ASN A 260 0.37 -14.85 7.95
CA ASN A 260 -1.02 -15.31 7.98
C ASN A 260 -1.27 -16.27 6.80
N PRO A 261 -1.50 -17.57 7.03
CA PRO A 261 -1.61 -18.57 5.95
C PRO A 261 -2.90 -18.43 5.12
N ARG A 262 -3.88 -17.63 5.57
CA ARG A 262 -5.08 -17.32 4.77
C ARG A 262 -4.89 -16.07 3.89
N CYS A 263 -3.81 -15.30 4.10
CA CYS A 263 -3.51 -14.09 3.37
C CYS A 263 -2.68 -14.42 2.11
N LEU A 264 -3.18 -14.07 0.93
CA LEU A 264 -2.54 -14.32 -0.36
C LEU A 264 -1.57 -13.21 -0.79
N GLY A 265 -1.52 -12.12 -0.01
CA GLY A 265 -0.73 -10.95 -0.30
C GLY A 265 -1.42 -9.66 0.10
N SER A 266 -0.85 -8.55 -0.33
CA SER A 266 -1.26 -7.23 0.14
C SER A 266 -0.96 -6.11 -0.85
N PHE A 267 -1.63 -4.97 -0.67
CA PHE A 267 -1.37 -3.73 -1.41
C PHE A 267 -1.04 -2.60 -0.43
N VAL A 268 0.22 -2.17 -0.40
CA VAL A 268 0.71 -1.15 0.54
C VAL A 268 0.24 0.25 0.15
N PHE A 269 -0.05 1.07 1.16
CA PHE A 269 -0.52 2.45 1.05
C PHE A 269 0.20 3.36 2.06
N LEU A 270 0.61 4.58 1.70
CA LEU A 270 0.45 5.22 0.39
C LEU A 270 1.73 5.07 -0.43
N TRP A 271 1.68 4.26 -1.50
CA TRP A 271 2.73 4.23 -2.51
C TRP A 271 2.66 5.49 -3.39
N GLY A 272 3.13 6.60 -2.83
CA GLY A 272 3.06 7.94 -3.40
C GLY A 272 3.14 8.98 -2.30
N GLN A 273 2.54 10.14 -2.57
CA GLN A 273 2.46 11.26 -1.64
C GLN A 273 1.06 11.89 -1.68
N LYS A 274 0.53 12.20 -0.50
CA LYS A 274 -0.75 12.93 -0.31
C LYS A 274 -0.68 13.63 1.04
N GLU A 275 -1.24 14.83 1.12
CA GLU A 275 -1.49 15.46 2.42
C GLU A 275 -2.49 14.62 3.24
N GLU A 276 -2.04 14.22 4.43
CA GLU A 276 -2.82 13.49 5.42
C GLU A 276 -2.24 13.80 6.80
N ARG A 277 -2.79 14.80 7.47
CA ARG A 277 -2.27 15.43 8.69
C ARG A 277 -0.95 16.17 8.53
N THR A 278 0.00 15.60 7.78
CA THR A 278 1.26 16.20 7.34
C THR A 278 1.57 15.73 5.90
N PRO A 279 2.51 16.39 5.18
CA PRO A 279 2.93 15.94 3.85
C PRO A 279 3.58 14.55 3.84
N THR A 280 4.07 14.10 5.01
CA THR A 280 4.94 12.92 5.16
C THR A 280 4.27 11.76 5.89
N TRP A 281 3.07 11.91 6.46
CA TRP A 281 2.56 10.94 7.44
C TRP A 281 2.52 9.50 6.91
N PHE A 282 1.68 9.22 5.91
CA PHE A 282 1.57 7.90 5.27
C PHE A 282 2.33 7.80 3.94
N SER A 283 2.87 8.92 3.46
CA SER A 283 3.54 9.02 2.16
C SER A 283 4.86 8.22 2.14
N MET A 284 4.99 7.33 1.16
CA MET A 284 6.24 6.58 0.91
C MET A 284 7.21 7.32 -0.01
N PHE A 285 6.76 8.41 -0.62
CA PHE A 285 7.57 9.34 -1.40
C PHE A 285 7.38 10.75 -0.83
N VAL A 286 8.40 11.58 -0.93
CA VAL A 286 8.24 13.00 -0.59
C VAL A 286 7.55 13.77 -1.72
N GLU A 287 7.29 15.05 -1.48
CA GLU A 287 6.61 15.91 -2.45
C GLU A 287 7.46 16.11 -3.72
N ASP A 288 6.79 16.34 -4.86
CA ASP A 288 7.39 16.74 -6.14
C ASP A 288 6.75 18.06 -6.59
N LYS A 289 7.55 18.98 -7.14
CA LYS A 289 7.11 20.27 -7.74
C LYS A 289 6.25 21.15 -6.83
N VAL A 290 6.54 21.16 -5.53
CA VAL A 290 5.98 22.17 -4.62
C VAL A 290 6.82 23.45 -4.73
N ASP A 291 6.16 24.60 -4.91
CA ASP A 291 6.82 25.88 -5.09
C ASP A 291 7.84 26.16 -3.97
N SER A 292 9.07 26.48 -4.38
CA SER A 292 10.21 26.76 -3.49
C SER A 292 10.55 25.65 -2.48
N LEU A 293 10.17 24.40 -2.75
CA LEU A 293 10.63 23.21 -2.03
C LEU A 293 11.47 22.35 -2.98
N PRO A 294 12.77 22.14 -2.73
CA PRO A 294 13.68 21.49 -3.67
C PRO A 294 13.61 19.95 -3.63
N LEU A 295 12.45 19.38 -3.31
CA LEU A 295 12.19 17.93 -3.35
C LEU A 295 11.60 17.54 -4.70
N LYS A 296 11.86 16.31 -5.14
CA LYS A 296 11.57 15.80 -6.50
C LYS A 296 10.87 14.45 -6.48
N GLY A 297 10.17 14.13 -5.40
CA GLY A 297 9.53 12.83 -5.21
C GLY A 297 10.53 11.69 -5.00
N GLU A 298 11.61 11.95 -4.26
CA GLU A 298 12.57 10.95 -3.82
C GLU A 298 11.88 9.81 -3.03
N LYS A 299 12.42 8.60 -3.14
CA LYS A 299 11.96 7.43 -2.38
C LYS A 299 12.47 7.50 -0.95
N THR A 300 11.83 6.80 -0.03
CA THR A 300 12.13 6.90 1.41
C THR A 300 12.56 5.56 2.00
N PRO A 301 13.02 5.52 3.27
CA PRO A 301 13.18 4.26 4.01
C PRO A 301 11.92 3.37 3.98
N MET A 302 10.72 3.93 3.82
CA MET A 302 9.50 3.13 3.69
C MET A 302 9.45 2.33 2.38
N VAL A 303 10.05 2.84 1.29
CA VAL A 303 10.23 2.09 0.04
C VAL A 303 11.29 1.00 0.23
N GLU A 304 12.37 1.33 0.93
CA GLU A 304 13.43 0.38 1.30
C GLU A 304 12.88 -0.82 2.11
N ALA A 305 12.01 -0.54 3.09
CA ALA A 305 11.32 -1.56 3.88
C ALA A 305 10.58 -2.57 3.00
N MET A 306 9.82 -2.06 2.02
CA MET A 306 9.07 -2.92 1.12
C MET A 306 9.99 -3.75 0.23
N GLN A 307 11.08 -3.15 -0.28
CA GLN A 307 12.08 -3.90 -1.04
C GLN A 307 12.69 -5.04 -0.23
N ARG A 308 13.02 -4.79 1.04
CA ARG A 308 13.59 -5.81 1.95
C ARG A 308 12.63 -6.98 2.13
N VAL A 309 11.37 -6.72 2.50
CA VAL A 309 10.41 -7.80 2.79
C VAL A 309 9.90 -8.52 1.54
N TRP A 310 9.83 -7.85 0.38
CA TRP A 310 9.37 -8.45 -0.87
C TRP A 310 10.43 -9.29 -1.59
N THR A 311 11.70 -8.93 -1.43
CA THR A 311 12.82 -9.67 -2.02
C THR A 311 13.39 -10.71 -1.05
N GLY A 312 13.22 -10.52 0.26
CA GLY A 312 13.84 -11.33 1.30
C GLY A 312 15.36 -11.20 1.35
N LYS A 313 15.90 -10.09 0.82
CA LYS A 313 17.34 -9.84 0.70
C LYS A 313 17.70 -8.51 1.36
N GLU A 314 18.93 -8.45 1.83
CA GLU A 314 19.53 -7.18 2.25
C GLU A 314 19.81 -6.32 1.01
N LEU A 315 19.71 -4.99 1.17
CA LEU A 315 19.92 -4.05 0.09
C LEU A 315 21.39 -3.59 0.05
N ASP A 316 21.88 -3.38 -1.16
CA ASP A 316 23.20 -2.79 -1.41
C ASP A 316 23.20 -1.30 -1.05
N GLU A 317 22.17 -0.56 -1.48
CA GLU A 317 21.96 0.87 -1.22
C GLU A 317 20.82 1.06 -0.22
N THR A 318 21.05 1.81 0.85
CA THR A 318 20.05 2.10 1.89
C THR A 318 19.90 3.60 2.11
N ALA A 319 18.72 4.04 2.51
CA ALA A 319 18.48 5.45 2.80
C ALA A 319 19.26 5.90 4.07
N PRO A 320 19.52 7.21 4.25
CA PRO A 320 20.13 7.72 5.47
C PRO A 320 19.33 7.33 6.71
N VAL A 321 19.98 6.79 7.74
CA VAL A 321 19.31 6.39 8.98
C VAL A 321 19.28 7.57 9.93
N ILE A 322 18.08 8.05 10.27
CA ILE A 322 17.90 9.05 11.33
C ILE A 322 18.12 8.38 12.69
N LEU A 323 19.10 8.89 13.44
CA LEU A 323 19.49 8.37 14.74
C LEU A 323 18.69 9.07 15.84
N GLY A 324 17.68 8.37 16.36
CA GLY A 324 16.84 8.86 17.45
C GLY A 324 15.92 10.00 17.02
N MET A 325 15.49 10.81 18.00
CA MET A 325 14.57 11.91 17.74
C MET A 325 15.28 13.19 17.34
N MET A 326 14.72 13.89 16.36
CA MET A 326 15.04 15.28 16.07
C MET A 326 14.80 16.14 17.32
N THR A 327 15.67 17.12 17.56
CA THR A 327 15.54 18.04 18.70
C THR A 327 15.47 19.49 18.29
N VAL A 328 14.82 20.29 19.12
CA VAL A 328 14.82 21.76 19.07
C VAL A 328 15.21 22.29 20.44
N ASN A 329 16.27 23.09 20.51
CA ASN A 329 16.88 23.59 21.74
C ASN A 329 17.18 22.46 22.74
N GLY A 330 17.60 21.29 22.23
CA GLY A 330 17.90 20.09 23.02
C GLY A 330 16.69 19.31 23.54
N LYS A 331 15.47 19.64 23.10
CA LYS A 331 14.22 18.97 23.48
C LYS A 331 13.62 18.21 22.31
N SER A 332 13.02 17.07 22.58
CA SER A 332 12.32 16.23 21.61
C SER A 332 10.83 16.59 21.49
N ALA A 333 10.11 15.96 20.55
CA ALA A 333 8.69 16.22 20.31
C ALA A 333 7.81 15.99 21.55
N ILE A 334 8.11 14.97 22.37
CA ILE A 334 7.31 14.63 23.57
C ILE A 334 7.49 15.66 24.70
N ASP A 335 8.54 16.48 24.65
CA ASP A 335 8.86 17.49 25.66
C ASP A 335 8.04 18.78 25.53
N ASN A 336 7.05 18.81 24.63
CA ASN A 336 6.16 19.96 24.39
C ASN A 336 6.94 21.25 24.16
N VAL A 337 7.76 21.27 23.10
CA VAL A 337 8.65 22.39 22.76
C VAL A 337 7.88 23.71 22.65
N ARG A 338 8.17 24.64 23.56
CA ARG A 338 7.65 26.01 23.56
C ARG A 338 8.78 27.02 23.41
N ILE A 339 8.61 27.98 22.51
CA ILE A 339 9.62 28.98 22.15
C ILE A 339 8.97 30.37 22.23
N LYS A 340 9.64 31.33 22.86
CA LYS A 340 9.15 32.71 22.87
C LYS A 340 9.22 33.32 21.47
N ALA A 341 8.24 34.14 21.12
CA ALA A 341 8.20 34.85 19.86
C ALA A 341 9.49 35.64 19.62
N GLY A 342 10.14 35.42 18.47
CA GLY A 342 11.41 36.04 18.10
C GLY A 342 12.66 35.47 18.78
N ALA A 343 12.53 34.50 19.70
CA ALA A 343 13.68 33.80 20.26
C ALA A 343 14.29 32.83 19.24
N SER A 344 15.57 32.50 19.43
CA SER A 344 16.28 31.54 18.59
C SER A 344 15.73 30.12 18.77
N LEU A 345 15.43 29.49 17.64
CA LEU A 345 15.11 28.08 17.49
C LEU A 345 16.32 27.41 16.86
N LYS A 346 17.01 26.54 17.60
CA LYS A 346 18.10 25.71 17.08
C LYS A 346 17.65 24.25 17.00
N ALA A 347 17.56 23.73 15.79
CA ALA A 347 17.21 22.35 15.51
C ALA A 347 18.44 21.50 15.19
N GLU A 348 18.39 20.22 15.55
CA GLU A 348 19.41 19.23 15.23
C GLU A 348 18.76 17.88 14.93
N VAL A 349 19.26 17.21 13.89
CA VAL A 349 18.91 15.81 13.57
C VAL A 349 20.20 15.02 13.44
N ALA A 350 20.31 13.87 14.08
CA ALA A 350 21.44 12.97 13.84
C ALA A 350 21.06 12.02 12.71
N ALA A 351 21.93 11.86 11.72
CA ALA A 351 21.73 10.91 10.64
C ALA A 351 23.07 10.29 10.23
N ILE A 352 23.04 9.02 9.82
CA ILE A 352 24.18 8.32 9.25
C ILE A 352 23.81 7.75 7.89
N ASP A 353 24.75 7.79 6.97
CA ASP A 353 24.67 7.10 5.70
C ASP A 353 25.57 5.86 5.78
N LYS A 354 25.05 4.69 5.42
CA LYS A 354 25.80 3.43 5.57
C LYS A 354 26.95 3.37 4.56
N GLU A 355 26.76 3.96 3.40
CA GLU A 355 27.72 4.06 2.31
C GLU A 355 28.73 5.21 2.52
N ASN A 356 28.50 6.04 3.55
CA ASN A 356 29.24 7.26 3.90
C ASN A 356 29.16 8.36 2.83
N ASP A 357 28.03 8.46 2.14
CA ASP A 357 27.74 9.55 1.23
C ASP A 357 27.58 10.89 1.96
N SER A 358 27.83 11.98 1.24
CA SER A 358 27.57 13.33 1.75
C SER A 358 26.08 13.61 1.82
N LEU A 359 25.60 14.05 2.99
CA LEU A 359 24.19 14.32 3.23
C LEU A 359 23.84 15.79 3.04
N THR A 360 22.70 16.05 2.40
CA THR A 360 22.08 17.38 2.32
C THR A 360 20.80 17.41 3.14
N TYR A 361 20.62 18.48 3.90
CA TYR A 361 19.47 18.68 4.78
C TYR A 361 18.57 19.79 4.21
N VAL A 362 17.30 19.50 4.01
CA VAL A 362 16.27 20.49 3.63
C VAL A 362 15.36 20.73 4.82
N TRP A 363 15.21 21.98 5.23
CA TRP A 363 14.45 22.40 6.41
C TRP A 363 13.25 23.24 5.99
N GLU A 364 12.08 22.93 6.53
CA GLU A 364 10.84 23.66 6.26
C GLU A 364 10.00 23.80 7.52
N VAL A 365 9.50 25.01 7.79
CA VAL A 365 8.52 25.24 8.86
C VAL A 365 7.14 25.42 8.23
N LEU A 366 6.17 24.62 8.67
CA LEU A 366 4.76 24.78 8.35
C LEU A 366 3.96 25.10 9.60
N LYS A 367 2.79 25.73 9.43
CA LYS A 367 1.76 25.74 10.47
C LYS A 367 1.27 24.30 10.72
N GLU A 368 0.84 24.01 11.94
CA GLU A 368 0.15 22.74 12.21
C GLU A 368 -1.19 22.69 11.43
N ALA A 369 -1.53 21.53 10.85
CA ALA A 369 -2.73 21.39 10.03
C ALA A 369 -4.02 21.65 10.83
N THR A 370 -4.88 22.54 10.30
CA THR A 370 -6.18 22.90 10.89
C THR A 370 -7.37 22.52 10.01
N VAL A 371 -7.16 22.33 8.70
CA VAL A 371 -8.17 21.85 7.76
C VAL A 371 -7.91 20.38 7.47
N LEU A 372 -8.73 19.51 8.05
CA LEU A 372 -8.57 18.06 7.96
C LEU A 372 -9.70 17.44 7.14
N GLY A 373 -9.37 16.33 6.49
CA GLY A 373 -10.27 15.51 5.72
C GLY A 373 -11.00 14.50 6.59
N PHE A 374 -12.05 13.90 6.02
CA PHE A 374 -12.73 12.77 6.63
C PHE A 374 -12.84 11.65 5.60
N GLY A 375 -12.42 10.43 5.97
CA GLY A 375 -12.52 9.25 5.10
C GLY A 375 -11.65 9.32 3.84
N GLY A 376 -10.41 9.82 3.94
CA GLY A 376 -9.46 9.87 2.82
C GLY A 376 -9.67 11.03 1.84
N SER A 377 -10.52 12.00 2.17
CA SER A 377 -10.71 13.21 1.37
C SER A 377 -9.42 14.05 1.26
N TYR A 378 -9.40 14.95 0.29
CA TYR A 378 -8.31 15.90 0.11
C TYR A 378 -8.15 16.82 1.33
N GLU A 379 -6.90 17.05 1.73
CA GLU A 379 -6.48 18.07 2.70
C GLU A 379 -5.58 19.08 2.00
N PRO A 380 -5.74 20.39 2.24
CA PRO A 380 -4.81 21.37 1.70
C PRO A 380 -3.49 21.34 2.48
N ARG A 381 -2.37 21.46 1.76
CA ARG A 381 -1.04 21.61 2.37
C ARG A 381 -1.02 22.79 3.35
N PRO A 382 -0.52 22.61 4.59
CA PRO A 382 -0.41 23.71 5.54
C PRO A 382 0.49 24.85 5.06
N GLU A 383 0.20 26.07 5.54
CA GLU A 383 0.94 27.28 5.15
C GLU A 383 2.39 27.23 5.64
N ARG A 384 3.33 27.54 4.74
CA ARG A 384 4.76 27.68 5.04
C ARG A 384 5.05 28.97 5.80
N VAL A 385 5.96 28.90 6.77
CA VAL A 385 6.45 30.06 7.54
C VAL A 385 7.92 30.29 7.24
N GLY A 386 8.22 31.39 6.56
CA GLY A 386 9.57 31.70 6.10
C GLY A 386 9.97 30.95 4.83
N GLU A 387 11.27 30.87 4.58
CA GLU A 387 11.84 30.19 3.40
C GLU A 387 12.34 28.79 3.76
N VAL A 388 12.32 27.89 2.77
CA VAL A 388 12.99 26.60 2.86
C VAL A 388 14.50 26.83 2.85
N VAL A 389 15.23 26.12 3.72
CA VAL A 389 16.70 26.25 3.82
C VAL A 389 17.35 24.91 3.52
N MET A 390 18.40 24.92 2.71
CA MET A 390 19.28 23.77 2.52
C MET A 390 20.59 23.96 3.28
N SER A 391 21.13 22.88 3.84
CA SER A 391 22.44 22.89 4.50
C SER A 391 23.19 21.57 4.32
N ASP A 392 24.52 21.62 4.36
CA ASP A 392 25.38 20.42 4.45
C ASP A 392 25.62 20.00 5.92
N LYS A 393 25.01 20.73 6.85
CA LYS A 393 25.09 20.47 8.29
C LYS A 393 23.75 20.01 8.80
N ASN A 394 23.80 19.15 9.79
CA ASN A 394 22.65 18.54 10.46
C ASN A 394 21.97 19.47 11.50
N VAL A 395 22.23 20.77 11.41
CA VAL A 395 21.72 21.81 12.32
C VAL A 395 21.08 22.95 11.54
N TYR A 396 20.01 23.52 12.11
CA TYR A 396 19.28 24.65 11.54
C TYR A 396 18.93 25.66 12.62
N GLU A 397 19.09 26.96 12.32
CA GLU A 397 18.76 28.04 13.25
C GLU A 397 17.82 29.04 12.59
N THR A 398 16.73 29.39 13.28
CA THR A 398 15.73 30.37 12.83
C THR A 398 15.06 31.08 14.01
N ALA A 399 14.10 31.97 13.73
CA ALA A 399 13.24 32.59 14.72
C ALA A 399 11.84 32.86 14.16
N ILE A 400 10.80 32.51 14.90
CA ILE A 400 9.40 32.70 14.51
C ILE A 400 8.79 33.80 15.38
N LYS A 401 8.21 34.82 14.75
CA LYS A 401 7.70 36.02 15.45
C LYS A 401 6.22 35.96 15.80
N VAL A 402 5.47 35.08 15.16
CA VAL A 402 4.02 34.97 15.34
C VAL A 402 3.76 33.82 16.32
N PRO A 403 3.02 34.04 17.42
CA PRO A 403 2.55 32.96 18.27
C PRO A 403 1.62 32.00 17.52
N GLY A 404 1.70 30.70 17.84
CA GLY A 404 0.89 29.66 17.20
C GLY A 404 1.55 28.28 17.23
N GLU A 405 0.86 27.30 16.65
CA GLU A 405 1.33 25.92 16.51
C GLU A 405 1.99 25.69 15.16
N TYR A 406 3.21 25.14 15.19
CA TYR A 406 4.04 24.93 14.03
C TYR A 406 4.68 23.56 14.06
N ARG A 407 5.24 23.17 12.92
CA ARG A 407 6.03 21.96 12.78
C ARG A 407 7.24 22.26 11.92
N LEU A 408 8.42 21.90 12.42
CA LEU A 408 9.67 21.95 11.66
C LEU A 408 9.93 20.57 11.08
N TYR A 409 10.07 20.51 9.76
CA TYR A 409 10.39 19.31 8.99
C TYR A 409 11.87 19.34 8.60
N VAL A 410 12.48 18.16 8.56
CA VAL A 410 13.78 17.94 7.95
C VAL A 410 13.71 16.76 6.99
N TYR A 411 14.32 16.96 5.82
CA TYR A 411 14.53 15.95 4.80
C TYR A 411 16.04 15.76 4.62
N VAL A 412 16.54 14.55 4.82
CA VAL A 412 17.95 14.19 4.75
C VAL A 412 18.16 13.39 3.47
N LEU A 413 18.77 13.99 2.46
CA LEU A 413 18.97 13.39 1.15
C LEU A 413 20.33 12.70 1.09
N ASP A 414 20.33 11.46 0.60
CA ASP A 414 21.53 10.86 0.00
C ASP A 414 21.61 11.29 -1.48
N ASN A 415 22.77 11.12 -2.11
CA ASN A 415 22.92 11.45 -3.53
C ASN A 415 22.49 10.28 -4.44
N THR A 416 21.77 9.29 -3.91
CA THR A 416 21.32 8.07 -4.62
C THR A 416 19.83 8.10 -4.98
N GLY A 417 19.10 9.12 -4.50
CA GLY A 417 17.68 9.33 -4.75
C GLY A 417 16.80 8.85 -3.61
N PHE A 418 17.36 8.54 -2.44
CA PHE A 418 16.61 8.44 -1.20
C PHE A 418 16.56 9.75 -0.41
N VAL A 419 15.52 9.84 0.41
CA VAL A 419 15.35 10.87 1.40
C VAL A 419 14.76 10.30 2.68
N SER A 420 15.36 10.66 3.80
CA SER A 420 14.88 10.30 5.13
C SER A 420 14.25 11.50 5.81
N THR A 421 13.23 11.27 6.62
CA THR A 421 12.37 12.33 7.16
C THR A 421 12.23 12.25 8.67
N ALA A 422 12.22 13.43 9.29
CA ALA A 422 11.77 13.64 10.66
C ALA A 422 11.08 15.00 10.75
N ASN A 423 10.27 15.18 11.77
CA ASN A 423 9.73 16.50 12.09
C ASN A 423 9.49 16.62 13.60
N ILE A 424 9.31 17.86 14.05
CA ILE A 424 9.03 18.17 15.44
C ILE A 424 7.96 19.27 15.54
N PRO A 425 6.81 18.98 16.19
CA PRO A 425 5.84 20.01 16.52
C PRO A 425 6.39 20.92 17.62
N PHE A 426 6.16 22.22 17.50
CA PHE A 426 6.50 23.21 18.52
C PHE A 426 5.45 24.32 18.57
N GLN A 427 5.34 24.98 19.71
CA GLN A 427 4.44 26.12 19.91
C GLN A 427 5.25 27.39 20.16
N VAL A 428 4.93 28.45 19.44
CA VAL A 428 5.46 29.79 19.71
C VAL A 428 4.50 30.52 20.63
N ILE A 429 5.03 31.06 21.72
CA ILE A 429 4.29 31.78 22.76
C ILE A 429 4.80 33.23 22.87
N ASP A 430 4.02 34.10 23.49
CA ASP A 430 4.39 35.52 23.72
C ASP A 430 5.68 35.73 24.53
#